data_AF-A0A7X5UQT8-F1
#
_entry.id   AF-A0A7X5UQT8-F1
#
_cell.length_a   1.000
_cell.length_b   1.000
_cell.length_c   1.000
_cell.angle_alpha   90.00
_cell.angle_beta   90.00
_cell.angle_gamma   90.00
#
_symmetry.space_group_name_H-M   'P 1'
#
loop_
_entity.id
_entity.type
_entity.pdbx_description
1 polymer ?
#
loop_
_entity_poly.entity_id
_entity_poly.type
_entity_poly.pdbx_seq_one_letter_code
_entity_poly.pdbx_strand_id
1 'polypeptide(L)'
;MRSRTDIRLATAVAALASAGAALIHLAVIPGHWREWALSGLFFGGLAVFQLGWAAAVLRRPSRAVVAVGVAANLGAIGLWVLTRAVGLPFGPHAGEAEAAGTADILATLLECVVLVTGAWRLLSGEHGSRFSPLPYRLVIGGAAVLVAVTAAPGMLAGLSHSHEGGGGSHDEGGEHPETGAEHDHPSTPPEQPEQPDGSGPQRTDPPSGEPAPDRHSEGEPHGH
;
A
#
# COMPACT_ATOMS: atom_id res chain seq x y z
N MET A 1 24.94 39.67 5.01
CA MET A 1 24.47 38.90 6.18
C MET A 1 23.40 37.87 5.84
N ARG A 2 22.36 38.19 5.03
CA ARG A 2 21.30 37.24 4.61
C ARG A 2 21.80 35.87 4.13
N SER A 3 22.81 35.84 3.24
CA SER A 3 23.34 34.59 2.67
C SER A 3 23.80 33.54 3.70
N ARG A 4 24.36 33.93 4.84
CA ARG A 4 24.78 32.95 5.87
C ARG A 4 23.59 32.33 6.60
N THR A 5 22.55 33.11 6.87
CA THR A 5 21.32 32.62 7.52
C THR A 5 20.55 31.70 6.57
N ASP A 6 20.47 32.08 5.29
CA ASP A 6 19.79 31.28 4.26
C ASP A 6 20.47 29.92 4.05
N ILE A 7 21.82 29.89 4.05
CA ILE A 7 22.58 28.63 3.95
C ILE A 7 22.37 27.73 5.17
N ARG A 8 22.33 28.31 6.38
CA ARG A 8 22.09 27.54 7.61
C ARG A 8 20.67 26.97 7.64
N LEU A 9 19.68 27.76 7.26
CA LEU A 9 18.29 27.32 7.16
C LEU A 9 18.14 26.21 6.13
N ALA A 10 18.69 26.39 4.91
CA ALA A 10 18.65 25.35 3.88
C ALA A 10 19.33 24.06 4.33
N THR A 11 20.44 24.15 5.06
CA THR A 11 21.12 22.98 5.62
C THR A 11 20.25 22.26 6.66
N ALA A 12 19.57 23.01 7.54
CA ALA A 12 18.67 22.44 8.52
C ALA A 12 17.45 21.77 7.88
N VAL A 13 16.85 22.43 6.88
CA VAL A 13 15.73 21.88 6.09
C VAL A 13 16.15 20.59 5.38
N ALA A 14 17.31 20.58 4.73
CA ALA A 14 17.83 19.38 4.07
C ALA A 14 18.06 18.23 5.07
N ALA A 15 18.62 18.51 6.24
CA ALA A 15 18.86 17.51 7.26
C ALA A 15 17.54 16.94 7.82
N LEU A 16 16.54 17.78 8.08
CA LEU A 16 15.22 17.35 8.54
C LEU A 16 14.49 16.54 7.48
N ALA A 17 14.56 16.96 6.21
CA ALA A 17 13.96 16.22 5.10
C ALA A 17 14.60 14.84 4.95
N SER A 18 15.95 14.77 4.97
CA SER A 18 16.69 13.50 4.95
C SER A 18 16.32 12.60 6.13
N ALA A 19 16.22 13.14 7.34
CA ALA A 19 15.81 12.38 8.52
C ALA A 19 14.36 11.88 8.40
N GLY A 20 13.44 12.71 7.89
CA GLY A 20 12.05 12.32 7.65
C GLY A 20 11.93 11.19 6.62
N ALA A 21 12.67 11.27 5.50
CA ALA A 21 12.72 10.21 4.50
C ALA A 21 13.25 8.90 5.12
N ALA A 22 14.28 8.99 5.96
CA ALA A 22 14.85 7.82 6.63
C ALA A 22 13.83 7.12 7.54
N LEU A 23 13.00 7.87 8.26
CA LEU A 23 11.96 7.30 9.11
C LEU A 23 10.88 6.56 8.29
N ILE A 24 10.52 7.10 7.13
CA ILE A 24 9.59 6.43 6.21
C ILE A 24 10.22 5.14 5.68
N HIS A 25 11.49 5.18 5.25
CA HIS A 25 12.21 4.00 4.80
C HIS A 25 12.33 2.93 5.88
N LEU A 26 12.61 3.30 7.14
CA LEU A 26 12.61 2.36 8.27
C LEU A 26 11.24 1.69 8.45
N ALA A 27 10.16 2.46 8.35
CA ALA A 27 8.81 1.96 8.57
C ALA A 27 8.40 0.88 7.56
N VAL A 28 8.90 0.94 6.31
CA VAL A 28 8.57 -0.02 5.26
C VAL A 28 9.44 -1.29 5.29
N ILE A 29 10.53 -1.32 6.07
CA ILE A 29 11.46 -2.47 6.13
C ILE A 29 10.76 -3.80 6.43
N PRO A 30 9.89 -3.94 7.44
CA PRO A 30 9.32 -5.25 7.77
C PRO A 30 8.51 -5.86 6.63
N GLY A 31 7.77 -5.03 5.88
CA GLY A 31 7.01 -5.45 4.71
C GLY A 31 7.94 -5.97 3.61
N HIS A 32 8.90 -5.13 3.22
CA HIS A 32 9.86 -5.45 2.17
C HIS A 32 10.78 -6.62 2.53
N TRP A 33 11.14 -6.78 3.81
CA TRP A 33 11.97 -7.90 4.26
C TRP A 33 11.26 -9.25 4.09
N ARG A 34 9.96 -9.29 4.40
CA ARG A 34 9.14 -10.50 4.29
C ARG A 34 8.88 -10.88 2.84
N GLU A 35 8.72 -9.89 1.97
CA GLU A 35 8.54 -10.10 0.54
C GLU A 35 9.86 -10.48 -0.15
N TRP A 36 10.92 -9.70 0.09
CA TRP A 36 12.24 -9.94 -0.48
C TRP A 36 13.35 -9.27 0.35
N ALA A 37 14.16 -10.09 1.01
CA ALA A 37 15.19 -9.62 1.95
C ALA A 37 16.14 -8.55 1.35
N LEU A 38 16.45 -8.61 0.05
CA LEU A 38 17.27 -7.60 -0.61
C LEU A 38 16.62 -6.21 -0.63
N SER A 39 15.30 -6.12 -0.83
CA SER A 39 14.56 -4.86 -0.69
C SER A 39 14.64 -4.35 0.75
N GLY A 40 14.42 -5.23 1.74
CA GLY A 40 14.56 -4.86 3.15
C GLY A 40 15.95 -4.32 3.50
N LEU A 41 17.01 -4.95 3.00
CA LEU A 41 18.40 -4.49 3.15
C LEU A 41 18.64 -3.14 2.46
N PHE A 42 18.09 -2.93 1.26
CA PHE A 42 18.19 -1.68 0.54
C PHE A 42 17.57 -0.52 1.34
N PHE A 43 16.33 -0.67 1.80
CA PHE A 43 15.67 0.36 2.61
C PHE A 43 16.37 0.60 3.95
N GLY A 44 16.87 -0.46 4.60
CA GLY A 44 17.70 -0.34 5.81
C GLY A 44 18.99 0.45 5.56
N GLY A 45 19.72 0.13 4.48
CA GLY A 45 20.92 0.85 4.08
C GLY A 45 20.64 2.32 3.74
N LEU A 46 19.55 2.58 3.00
CA LEU A 46 19.13 3.93 2.62
C LEU A 46 18.75 4.77 3.85
N ALA A 47 18.00 4.19 4.80
CA ALA A 47 17.65 4.87 6.04
C ALA A 47 18.88 5.21 6.90
N VAL A 48 19.79 4.25 7.09
CA VAL A 48 21.04 4.47 7.83
C VAL A 48 21.88 5.56 7.16
N PHE A 49 21.99 5.51 5.83
CA PHE A 49 22.66 6.55 5.06
C PHE A 49 22.00 7.92 5.28
N GLN A 50 20.67 8.03 5.16
CA GLN A 50 19.95 9.29 5.26
C GLN A 50 20.03 9.90 6.68
N LEU A 51 20.01 9.08 7.74
CA LEU A 51 20.25 9.55 9.11
C LEU A 51 21.70 9.99 9.32
N GLY A 52 22.66 9.17 8.86
CA GLY A 52 24.08 9.47 8.95
C GLY A 52 24.44 10.75 8.18
N TRP A 53 23.85 10.93 7.01
CA TRP A 53 24.02 12.11 6.17
C TRP A 53 23.43 13.36 6.83
N ALA A 54 22.23 13.28 7.41
CA ALA A 54 21.61 14.38 8.15
C ALA A 54 22.52 14.86 9.31
N ALA A 55 23.11 13.94 10.06
CA ALA A 55 24.08 14.28 11.11
C ALA A 55 25.38 14.87 10.53
N ALA A 56 25.90 14.29 9.44
CA ALA A 56 27.14 14.73 8.80
C ALA A 56 27.02 16.16 8.22
N VAL A 57 25.92 16.46 7.53
CA VAL A 57 25.70 17.77 6.92
C VAL A 57 25.49 18.86 7.99
N LEU A 58 24.84 18.56 9.12
CA LEU A 58 24.74 19.52 10.22
C LEU A 58 26.09 19.80 10.89
N ARG A 59 26.97 18.79 10.99
CA ARG A 59 28.29 18.91 11.62
C ARG A 59 29.32 19.60 10.75
N ARG A 60 29.45 19.17 9.49
CA ARG A 60 30.48 19.64 8.55
C ARG A 60 29.94 19.65 7.13
N PRO A 61 29.21 20.70 6.73
CA PRO A 61 28.59 20.72 5.43
C PRO A 61 29.60 21.15 4.33
N SER A 62 30.54 20.26 4.02
CA SER A 62 31.46 20.44 2.90
C SER A 62 30.76 20.19 1.56
N ARG A 63 31.35 20.66 0.45
CA ARG A 63 30.85 20.38 -0.91
C ARG A 63 30.72 18.86 -1.15
N ALA A 64 31.69 18.08 -0.67
CA ALA A 64 31.68 16.62 -0.81
C ALA A 64 30.49 15.97 -0.07
N VAL A 65 30.23 16.37 1.19
CA VAL A 65 29.08 15.84 1.95
C VAL A 65 27.78 16.16 1.22
N VAL A 66 27.60 17.39 0.75
CA VAL A 66 26.40 17.79 0.01
C VAL A 66 26.26 17.00 -1.29
N ALA A 67 27.34 16.84 -2.07
CA ALA A 67 27.32 16.09 -3.31
C ALA A 67 26.95 14.61 -3.11
N VAL A 68 27.48 13.96 -2.07
CA VAL A 68 27.13 12.58 -1.72
C VAL A 68 25.64 12.46 -1.41
N GLY A 69 25.08 13.41 -0.65
CA GLY A 69 23.65 13.44 -0.36
C GLY A 69 22.80 13.59 -1.61
N VAL A 70 23.16 14.54 -2.47
CA VAL A 70 22.46 14.76 -3.74
C VAL A 70 22.52 13.51 -4.63
N ALA A 71 23.70 12.91 -4.80
CA ALA A 71 23.86 11.72 -5.64
C ALA A 71 23.05 10.52 -5.12
N ALA A 72 23.06 10.27 -3.81
CA ALA A 72 22.32 9.17 -3.22
C ALA A 72 20.80 9.34 -3.34
N ASN A 73 20.27 10.53 -3.06
CA ASN A 73 18.84 10.81 -3.20
C ASN A 73 18.42 10.76 -4.68
N LEU A 74 19.27 11.22 -5.60
CA LEU A 74 19.00 11.12 -7.03
C LEU A 74 18.95 9.66 -7.49
N GLY A 75 19.84 8.82 -6.97
CA GLY A 75 19.82 7.38 -7.21
C GLY A 75 18.58 6.70 -6.65
N ALA A 76 18.16 7.04 -5.42
CA ALA A 76 16.95 6.51 -4.80
C ALA A 76 15.70 6.87 -5.60
N ILE A 77 15.53 8.15 -5.94
CA ILE A 77 14.42 8.63 -6.78
C ILE A 77 14.45 7.96 -8.16
N GLY A 78 15.63 7.88 -8.79
CA GLY A 78 15.79 7.24 -10.09
C GLY A 78 15.39 5.77 -10.08
N LEU A 79 15.79 5.04 -9.03
CA LEU A 79 15.39 3.65 -8.83
C LEU A 79 13.88 3.54 -8.60
N TRP A 80 13.31 4.41 -7.77
CA TRP A 80 11.85 4.45 -7.55
C TRP A 80 11.08 4.70 -8.84
N VAL A 81 11.50 5.68 -9.66
CA VAL A 81 10.88 5.91 -10.97
C VAL A 81 10.97 4.67 -11.86
N LEU A 82 12.11 3.99 -11.86
CA LEU A 82 12.30 2.77 -12.65
C LEU A 82 11.29 1.70 -12.24
N THR A 83 11.11 1.45 -10.93
CA THR A 83 10.14 0.45 -10.44
C THR A 83 8.71 0.80 -10.81
N ARG A 84 8.36 2.10 -10.81
CA ARG A 84 7.01 2.58 -11.20
C ARG A 84 6.77 2.63 -12.70
N ALA A 85 7.82 2.78 -13.52
CA ALA A 85 7.69 2.90 -14.97
C ALA A 85 7.71 1.54 -15.68
N VAL A 86 8.65 0.67 -15.31
CA VAL A 86 8.91 -0.58 -16.03
C VAL A 86 9.17 -1.78 -15.11
N GLY A 87 9.15 -1.58 -13.79
CA GLY A 87 9.51 -2.61 -12.82
C GLY A 87 11.02 -2.81 -12.69
N LEU A 88 11.43 -3.59 -11.70
CA LEU A 88 12.83 -4.02 -11.57
C LEU A 88 13.15 -5.12 -12.59
N PRO A 89 14.39 -5.19 -13.12
CA PRO A 89 14.77 -6.26 -14.05
C PRO A 89 14.95 -7.63 -13.37
N PHE A 90 14.88 -7.69 -12.04
CA PHE A 90 15.02 -8.90 -11.23
C PHE A 90 14.20 -8.76 -9.94
N GLY A 91 13.94 -9.90 -9.28
CA GLY A 91 13.16 -9.96 -8.04
C GLY A 91 11.80 -10.65 -8.25
N PRO A 92 10.96 -10.72 -7.21
CA PRO A 92 9.67 -11.41 -7.27
C PRO A 92 8.70 -10.83 -8.31
N HIS A 93 8.80 -9.54 -8.60
CA HIS A 93 7.95 -8.77 -9.51
C HIS A 93 8.73 -8.22 -10.72
N ALA A 94 9.64 -9.03 -11.26
CA ALA A 94 10.53 -8.56 -12.33
C ALA A 94 9.74 -8.16 -13.60
N GLY A 95 9.98 -6.94 -14.10
CA GLY A 95 9.31 -6.38 -15.28
C GLY A 95 7.87 -5.91 -15.04
N GLU A 96 7.37 -6.00 -13.81
CA GLU A 96 6.05 -5.52 -13.43
C GLU A 96 6.17 -4.10 -12.85
N ALA A 97 5.46 -3.14 -13.45
CA ALA A 97 5.39 -1.79 -12.91
C ALA A 97 4.65 -1.82 -11.56
N GLU A 98 5.36 -1.41 -10.52
CA GLU A 98 4.81 -1.37 -9.17
C GLU A 98 3.90 -0.14 -8.97
N ALA A 99 2.89 -0.26 -8.11
CA ALA A 99 2.03 0.86 -7.77
C ALA A 99 2.74 1.83 -6.79
N ALA A 100 2.53 3.13 -6.96
CA ALA A 100 3.03 4.14 -6.03
C ALA A 100 2.15 4.22 -4.78
N GLY A 101 2.71 3.86 -3.63
CA GLY A 101 2.09 4.03 -2.33
C GLY A 101 2.27 5.45 -1.78
N THR A 102 1.42 5.83 -0.83
CA THR A 102 1.50 7.13 -0.14
C THR A 102 2.86 7.34 0.55
N ALA A 103 3.41 6.28 1.18
CA ALA A 103 4.71 6.34 1.83
C ALA A 103 5.83 6.67 0.82
N ASP A 104 5.80 6.05 -0.36
CA ASP A 104 6.81 6.28 -1.40
C ASP A 104 6.77 7.72 -1.92
N ILE A 105 5.57 8.27 -2.12
CA ILE A 105 5.37 9.65 -2.57
C ILE A 105 5.93 10.62 -1.51
N LEU A 106 5.59 10.41 -0.24
CA LEU A 106 6.07 11.26 0.84
C LEU A 106 7.60 11.19 0.99
N ALA A 107 8.18 9.99 0.93
CA ALA A 107 9.63 9.82 0.94
C ALA A 107 10.27 10.56 -0.25
N THR A 108 9.77 10.34 -1.47
CA THR A 108 10.27 10.97 -2.70
C THR A 108 10.22 12.50 -2.62
N LEU A 109 9.14 13.09 -2.05
CA LEU A 109 9.04 14.53 -1.86
C LEU A 109 10.11 15.07 -0.90
N LEU A 110 10.38 14.36 0.19
CA LEU A 110 11.44 14.72 1.13
C LEU A 110 12.84 14.60 0.50
N GLU A 111 13.08 13.56 -0.28
CA GLU A 111 14.32 13.39 -1.06
C GLU A 111 14.50 14.51 -2.09
N CYS A 112 13.41 14.96 -2.73
CA CYS A 112 13.42 16.11 -3.63
C CYS A 112 13.82 17.40 -2.90
N VAL A 113 13.37 17.61 -1.66
CA VAL A 113 13.82 18.75 -0.85
C VAL A 113 15.33 18.70 -0.61
N VAL A 114 15.90 17.52 -0.35
CA VAL A 114 17.35 17.33 -0.21
C VAL A 114 18.07 17.66 -1.52
N LEU A 115 17.57 17.17 -2.66
CA LEU A 115 18.13 17.47 -3.98
C LEU A 115 18.16 18.96 -4.28
N VAL A 116 17.02 19.62 -4.09
CA VAL A 116 16.84 21.04 -4.43
C VAL A 116 17.73 21.94 -3.58
N THR A 117 17.74 21.72 -2.26
CA THR A 117 18.57 22.49 -1.32
C THR A 117 20.06 22.19 -1.48
N GLY A 118 20.42 20.93 -1.75
CA GLY A 118 21.79 20.50 -2.01
C GLY A 118 22.35 21.05 -3.32
N ALA A 119 21.58 20.96 -4.42
CA ALA A 119 21.95 21.51 -5.72
C ALA A 119 22.12 23.03 -5.64
N TRP A 120 21.20 23.74 -4.96
CA TRP A 120 21.34 25.17 -4.72
C TRP A 120 22.67 25.51 -4.06
N ARG A 121 23.07 24.74 -3.06
CA ARG A 121 24.34 24.95 -2.35
C ARG A 121 25.58 24.66 -3.19
N LEU A 122 25.55 23.62 -4.03
CA LEU A 122 26.67 23.28 -4.90
C LEU A 122 26.89 24.36 -5.98
N LEU A 123 25.80 24.84 -6.58
CA LEU A 123 25.81 25.84 -7.65
C LEU A 123 26.11 27.26 -7.14
N SER A 124 25.65 27.60 -5.93
CA SER A 124 25.89 28.93 -5.32
C SER A 124 27.36 29.16 -4.91
N GLY A 125 28.17 28.11 -4.81
CA GLY A 125 29.59 28.20 -4.44
C GLY A 125 30.53 28.50 -5.61
N GLU A 126 30.09 28.32 -6.86
CA GLU A 126 30.95 28.45 -8.05
C GLU A 126 30.74 29.75 -8.84
N HIS A 127 29.62 30.44 -8.64
CA HIS A 127 29.31 31.67 -9.35
C HIS A 127 28.88 32.77 -8.39
N GLY A 128 29.76 33.76 -8.16
CA GLY A 128 29.43 35.01 -7.46
C GLY A 128 28.45 35.92 -8.22
N SER A 129 27.50 35.38 -8.99
CA SER A 129 26.70 36.11 -9.98
C SER A 129 25.22 35.73 -9.94
N ARG A 130 24.39 36.74 -9.69
CA ARG A 130 22.95 36.92 -9.94
C ARG A 130 22.05 35.67 -9.88
N PHE A 131 21.18 35.66 -8.87
CA PHE A 131 20.01 34.77 -8.74
C PHE A 131 19.25 34.62 -10.08
N SER A 132 19.29 33.43 -10.68
CA SER A 132 18.26 32.99 -11.61
C SER A 132 17.43 31.91 -10.92
N PRO A 133 16.14 32.15 -10.62
CA PRO A 133 15.27 31.14 -10.01
C PRO A 133 14.87 30.03 -11.00
N LEU A 134 15.24 30.15 -12.27
CA LEU A 134 14.83 29.25 -13.35
C LEU A 134 15.24 27.78 -13.14
N PRO A 135 16.52 27.42 -12.88
CA PRO A 135 16.91 26.03 -12.65
C PRO A 135 16.20 25.41 -11.44
N TYR A 136 15.95 26.19 -10.39
CA TYR A 136 15.21 25.75 -9.21
C TYR A 136 13.74 25.43 -9.52
N ARG A 137 13.08 26.31 -10.30
CA ARG A 137 11.69 26.08 -10.76
C ARG A 137 11.60 24.88 -11.71
N LEU A 138 12.62 24.65 -12.53
CA LEU A 138 12.68 23.48 -13.41
C LEU A 138 12.90 22.18 -12.62
N VAL A 139 13.76 22.17 -11.60
CA VAL A 139 13.95 20.98 -10.75
C VAL A 139 12.70 20.69 -9.93
N ILE A 140 12.09 21.70 -9.29
CA ILE A 140 10.83 21.50 -8.54
C ILE A 140 9.69 21.12 -9.47
N GLY A 141 9.53 21.83 -10.59
CA GLY A 141 8.50 21.52 -11.57
C GLY A 141 8.67 20.13 -12.16
N GLY A 142 9.91 19.76 -12.51
CA GLY A 142 10.25 18.43 -13.00
C GLY A 142 9.97 17.34 -11.96
N ALA A 143 10.38 17.53 -10.70
CA ALA A 143 10.10 16.61 -9.60
C ALA A 143 8.60 16.46 -9.34
N ALA A 144 7.85 17.56 -9.32
CA ALA A 144 6.40 17.55 -9.11
C ALA A 144 5.66 16.84 -10.25
N VAL A 145 6.04 17.11 -11.51
CA VAL A 145 5.50 16.42 -12.68
C VAL A 145 5.84 14.93 -12.64
N LEU A 146 7.08 14.58 -12.30
CA LEU A 146 7.53 13.20 -12.20
C LEU A 146 6.74 12.40 -11.16
N VAL A 147 6.57 12.96 -9.95
CA VAL A 147 5.73 12.37 -8.90
C VAL A 147 4.28 12.25 -9.35
N ALA A 148 3.71 13.29 -9.96
CA ALA A 148 2.32 13.27 -10.41
C ALA A 148 2.08 12.21 -11.50
N VAL A 149 2.97 12.11 -12.49
CA VAL A 149 2.87 11.16 -13.60
C VAL A 149 2.96 9.71 -13.11
N THR A 150 3.89 9.43 -12.18
CA THR A 150 4.09 8.08 -11.65
C THR A 150 3.04 7.67 -10.62
N ALA A 151 2.49 8.61 -9.85
CA ALA A 151 1.44 8.34 -8.86
C ALA A 151 0.02 8.26 -9.47
N ALA A 152 -0.21 8.87 -10.63
CA ALA A 152 -1.55 8.98 -11.22
C ALA A 152 -2.26 7.63 -11.44
N PRO A 153 -1.64 6.57 -11.98
CA PRO A 153 -2.32 5.29 -12.17
C PRO A 153 -2.76 4.63 -10.85
N GLY A 154 -1.91 4.71 -9.81
CA GLY A 154 -2.22 4.16 -8.48
C GLY A 154 -3.35 4.91 -7.78
N MET A 155 -3.36 6.25 -7.87
CA MET A 155 -4.46 7.06 -7.33
C MET A 155 -5.78 6.81 -8.07
N LEU A 156 -5.74 6.65 -9.39
CA LEU A 156 -6.92 6.39 -10.20
C LEU A 156 -7.55 5.03 -9.87
N ALA A 157 -6.71 3.99 -9.68
CA ALA A 157 -7.15 2.66 -9.24
C ALA A 157 -7.77 2.68 -7.83
N GLY A 158 -7.19 3.44 -6.90
CA GLY A 158 -7.74 3.61 -5.55
C GLY A 158 -9.10 4.33 -5.54
N LEU A 159 -9.28 5.33 -6.40
CA LEU A 159 -10.56 6.04 -6.54
C LEU A 159 -11.65 5.13 -7.15
N SER A 160 -11.31 4.27 -8.11
CA SER A 160 -12.28 3.30 -8.66
C SER A 160 -12.76 2.25 -7.65
N HIS A 161 -11.94 1.88 -6.65
CA HIS A 161 -12.35 0.94 -5.60
C HIS A 161 -13.18 1.58 -4.48
N SER A 162 -13.20 2.91 -4.37
CA SER A 162 -13.95 3.61 -3.31
C SER A 162 -15.47 3.69 -3.53
N HIS A 163 -15.97 3.27 -4.70
CA HIS A 163 -17.41 3.29 -5.02
C HIS A 163 -18.13 1.94 -4.85
N GLU A 164 -17.45 0.83 -4.54
CA GLU A 164 -18.07 -0.50 -4.41
C GLU A 164 -18.23 -1.01 -2.96
N GLY A 165 -17.74 -0.27 -1.95
CA GLY A 165 -17.77 -0.68 -0.53
C GLY A 165 -18.95 -0.19 0.32
N GLY A 166 -20.04 0.30 -0.30
CA GLY A 166 -21.14 1.00 0.39
C GLY A 166 -22.46 0.21 0.52
N GLY A 167 -22.41 -1.11 0.68
CA GLY A 167 -23.61 -1.97 0.73
C GLY A 167 -23.51 -3.08 1.76
N GLY A 168 -23.27 -2.74 3.02
CA GLY A 168 -23.36 -3.68 4.14
C GLY A 168 -24.62 -3.42 4.95
N SER A 169 -25.64 -4.26 4.75
CA SER A 169 -26.87 -4.32 5.54
C SER A 169 -26.57 -4.49 7.03
N HIS A 170 -26.87 -3.46 7.82
CA HIS A 170 -27.00 -3.61 9.26
C HIS A 170 -28.42 -4.10 9.57
N ASP A 171 -28.48 -5.34 10.03
CA ASP A 171 -29.62 -5.98 10.66
C ASP A 171 -29.97 -5.21 11.95
N GLU A 172 -31.13 -4.57 11.98
CA GLU A 172 -31.63 -3.87 13.18
C GLU A 172 -32.16 -4.91 14.18
N GLY A 173 -31.26 -5.43 15.00
CA GLY A 173 -31.60 -6.12 16.24
C GLY A 173 -31.61 -5.16 17.42
N GLY A 174 -32.79 -4.75 17.89
CA GLY A 174 -32.96 -4.35 19.29
C GLY A 174 -33.95 -3.23 19.56
N GLU A 175 -35.15 -3.60 20.03
CA GLU A 175 -35.94 -2.76 20.93
C GLU A 175 -36.55 -3.63 22.04
N HIS A 176 -36.20 -3.32 23.30
CA HIS A 176 -37.07 -3.33 24.49
C HIS A 176 -36.24 -2.93 25.74
N PRO A 177 -36.48 -1.75 26.33
CA PRO A 177 -36.15 -1.46 27.74
C PRO A 177 -37.42 -1.51 28.62
N GLU A 178 -37.22 -1.42 29.94
CA GLU A 178 -38.19 -1.30 31.07
C GLU A 178 -38.50 -2.64 31.79
N THR A 179 -37.78 -2.99 32.88
CA THR A 179 -37.92 -2.59 34.31
C THR A 179 -38.80 -3.55 35.14
N GLY A 180 -38.24 -4.11 36.23
CA GLY A 180 -39.01 -4.46 37.44
C GLY A 180 -39.01 -5.92 37.92
N ALA A 181 -38.38 -6.09 39.09
CA ALA A 181 -38.79 -6.97 40.20
C ALA A 181 -38.46 -8.48 40.22
N GLU A 182 -38.16 -8.91 41.45
CA GLU A 182 -37.68 -10.18 41.99
C GLU A 182 -38.57 -11.40 41.68
N HIS A 183 -38.01 -12.63 41.70
CA HIS A 183 -38.37 -13.72 42.63
C HIS A 183 -37.83 -15.12 42.21
N ASP A 184 -37.47 -15.86 43.26
CA ASP A 184 -37.16 -17.28 43.52
C ASP A 184 -37.38 -18.43 42.50
N HIS A 185 -36.59 -19.50 42.72
CA HIS A 185 -36.51 -20.84 42.08
C HIS A 185 -37.82 -21.70 42.12
N PRO A 186 -37.82 -23.01 41.74
CA PRO A 186 -37.51 -23.70 40.47
C PRO A 186 -38.68 -24.61 39.98
N SER A 187 -38.72 -25.06 38.72
CA SER A 187 -39.76 -26.01 38.24
C SER A 187 -39.27 -27.07 37.23
N THR A 188 -39.67 -28.32 37.46
CA THR A 188 -39.87 -29.42 36.48
C THR A 188 -40.82 -30.46 37.12
N PRO A 189 -41.52 -31.37 36.39
CA PRO A 189 -42.14 -31.37 35.03
C PRO A 189 -43.61 -31.93 35.07
N PRO A 190 -44.16 -32.65 34.07
CA PRO A 190 -44.88 -32.21 32.85
C PRO A 190 -46.35 -32.73 32.76
N GLU A 191 -47.15 -32.29 31.77
CA GLU A 191 -48.40 -33.00 31.40
C GLU A 191 -48.75 -32.89 29.89
N GLN A 192 -49.09 -34.03 29.30
CA GLN A 192 -49.61 -34.27 27.93
C GLN A 192 -51.15 -34.33 27.94
N PRO A 193 -51.81 -34.16 26.79
CA PRO A 193 -53.07 -34.86 26.49
C PRO A 193 -52.96 -35.69 25.20
N GLU A 194 -53.11 -37.02 25.26
CA GLU A 194 -54.34 -37.84 25.10
C GLU A 194 -54.64 -38.29 23.65
N GLN A 195 -54.82 -39.62 23.50
CA GLN A 195 -55.24 -40.37 22.31
C GLN A 195 -56.24 -41.45 22.76
N PRO A 196 -57.33 -41.70 22.00
CA PRO A 196 -57.73 -43.10 21.68
C PRO A 196 -58.32 -43.19 20.24
N ASP A 197 -58.46 -44.30 19.50
CA ASP A 197 -58.53 -45.75 19.71
C ASP A 197 -58.38 -46.45 18.32
N GLY A 198 -57.99 -47.74 18.29
CA GLY A 198 -58.58 -48.70 17.33
C GLY A 198 -57.68 -49.46 16.34
N SER A 199 -57.34 -50.71 16.72
CA SER A 199 -57.24 -51.92 15.85
C SER A 199 -55.99 -52.19 14.98
N GLY A 200 -55.20 -53.23 15.32
CA GLY A 200 -54.11 -53.82 14.49
C GLY A 200 -54.60 -54.91 13.51
N PRO A 201 -53.78 -55.88 13.00
CA PRO A 201 -52.32 -56.12 13.14
C PRO A 201 -51.53 -56.51 11.83
N GLN A 202 -50.19 -56.55 11.93
CA GLN A 202 -49.13 -57.25 11.14
C GLN A 202 -49.43 -57.95 9.78
N ARG A 203 -48.53 -57.78 8.78
CA ARG A 203 -47.65 -58.87 8.19
C ARG A 203 -46.76 -58.48 6.98
N THR A 204 -45.50 -58.91 7.08
CA THR A 204 -44.57 -59.58 6.10
C THR A 204 -43.95 -58.85 4.87
N ASP A 205 -42.62 -59.03 4.75
CA ASP A 205 -41.64 -58.62 3.72
C ASP A 205 -41.72 -59.40 2.36
N PRO A 206 -40.70 -59.40 1.45
CA PRO A 206 -40.43 -58.58 0.24
C PRO A 206 -40.33 -59.50 -1.04
N PRO A 207 -39.41 -59.39 -2.05
CA PRO A 207 -38.73 -58.29 -2.79
C PRO A 207 -38.87 -58.41 -4.36
N SER A 208 -38.17 -57.53 -5.11
CA SER A 208 -37.46 -57.79 -6.41
C SER A 208 -38.04 -57.30 -7.76
N GLY A 209 -37.11 -56.78 -8.59
CA GLY A 209 -37.14 -56.75 -10.07
C GLY A 209 -37.74 -55.48 -10.68
N GLU A 210 -37.26 -54.83 -11.75
CA GLU A 210 -36.07 -54.86 -12.62
C GLU A 210 -36.31 -53.70 -13.67
N PRO A 211 -35.50 -53.45 -14.72
CA PRO A 211 -35.10 -52.10 -15.10
C PRO A 211 -35.69 -51.58 -16.43
N ALA A 212 -35.41 -50.30 -16.72
CA ALA A 212 -35.80 -49.58 -17.94
C ALA A 212 -35.13 -50.13 -19.22
N PRO A 213 -35.81 -50.10 -20.38
CA PRO A 213 -35.22 -50.55 -21.64
C PRO A 213 -34.49 -49.43 -22.41
N ASP A 214 -33.58 -49.90 -23.26
CA ASP A 214 -32.60 -49.15 -24.04
C ASP A 214 -33.01 -49.15 -25.55
N ARG A 215 -32.73 -48.03 -26.25
CA ARG A 215 -32.50 -47.85 -27.71
C ARG A 215 -33.66 -47.87 -28.74
N HIS A 216 -33.67 -46.85 -29.61
CA HIS A 216 -33.25 -46.90 -31.04
C HIS A 216 -33.84 -45.72 -31.85
N SER A 217 -33.01 -44.99 -32.60
CA SER A 217 -33.42 -44.09 -33.69
C SER A 217 -32.69 -44.53 -34.97
N GLU A 218 -33.45 -44.77 -36.03
CA GLU A 218 -32.99 -45.10 -37.39
C GLU A 218 -33.71 -44.23 -38.43
N GLY A 219 -33.00 -43.97 -39.54
CA GLY A 219 -33.47 -43.53 -40.87
C GLY A 219 -33.83 -42.05 -41.01
N GLU A 220 -33.48 -41.30 -42.08
CA GLU A 220 -33.19 -41.64 -43.49
C GLU A 220 -32.79 -40.33 -44.26
N PRO A 221 -32.53 -40.28 -45.59
CA PRO A 221 -31.34 -40.71 -46.34
C PRO A 221 -30.67 -39.60 -47.22
N HIS A 222 -29.59 -39.98 -47.93
CA HIS A 222 -28.82 -39.19 -48.90
C HIS A 222 -29.41 -39.18 -50.33
N GLY A 223 -29.11 -38.13 -51.11
CA GLY A 223 -29.27 -38.07 -52.57
C GLY A 223 -28.30 -37.09 -53.23
N HIS A 224 -27.56 -37.62 -54.21
CA HIS A 224 -26.54 -37.11 -55.15
C HIS A 224 -26.37 -35.61 -55.44
#